data_AF-A0A101H2F0-F1
#
_entry.id   AF-A0A101H2F0-F1
#
_cell.length_a   1.000
_cell.length_b   1.000
_cell.length_c   1.000
_cell.angle_alpha   90.00
_cell.angle_beta   90.00
_cell.angle_gamma   90.00
#
_symmetry.space_group_name_H-M   'P 1'
#
loop_
_entity.id
_entity.type
_entity.pdbx_description
1 polymer ?
#
loop_
_entity_poly.entity_id
_entity_poly.type
_entity_poly.pdbx_seq_one_letter_code
_entity_poly.pdbx_strand_id
1 'polypeptide(L)'
;QAEGSAAIANAYLAGKDTIEPVNAVTIADSINVDLPRDGLRALRAVRETHGTYIKVSDEEILQAIPILGKVGIFVEPAAAAAYAGLVRALATGQQDSAAPVLVLCTGSGLKDINAVMRAIPAAPVIEPTTESLKKVIYG
;
A
#
# COMPACT_ATOMS: atom_id res chain seq x y z
N GLN A 1 7.09 0.01 3.20
CA GLN A 1 6.54 0.65 4.43
C GLN A 1 5.84 1.93 4.04
N ALA A 2 4.75 2.31 4.73
CA ALA A 2 4.20 3.65 4.56
C ALA A 2 5.26 4.70 4.95
N GLU A 3 5.37 5.80 4.20
CA GLU A 3 6.39 6.84 4.40
C GLU A 3 6.35 7.40 5.83
N GLY A 4 5.16 7.61 6.38
CA GLY A 4 4.97 8.08 7.74
C GLY A 4 5.15 7.01 8.82
N SER A 5 5.40 5.74 8.47
CA SER A 5 5.64 4.62 9.41
C SER A 5 6.81 3.75 8.92
N ALA A 6 7.94 4.41 8.62
CA ALA A 6 9.06 3.84 7.85
C ALA A 6 10.34 3.55 8.67
N ALA A 7 10.22 3.24 9.97
CA ALA A 7 11.37 3.07 10.86
C ALA A 7 12.46 2.12 10.32
N ILE A 8 12.07 0.95 9.81
CA ILE A 8 13.01 -0.08 9.32
C ILE A 8 13.65 0.35 7.99
N ALA A 9 12.86 0.89 7.08
CA ALA A 9 13.32 1.40 5.79
C ALA A 9 14.33 2.54 5.98
N ASN A 10 14.08 3.44 6.94
CA ASN A 10 15.01 4.51 7.28
C ASN A 10 16.34 3.96 7.80
N ALA A 11 16.32 2.96 8.69
CA ALA A 11 17.53 2.30 9.17
C ALA A 11 18.30 1.59 8.04
N TYR A 12 17.60 0.86 7.16
CA TYR A 12 18.19 0.19 6.01
C TYR A 12 18.89 1.17 5.06
N LEU A 13 18.19 2.24 4.64
CA LEU A 13 18.72 3.25 3.71
C LEU A 13 19.89 4.05 4.31
N ALA A 14 19.92 4.22 5.63
CA ALA A 14 21.03 4.86 6.33
C ALA A 14 22.20 3.90 6.62
N GLY A 15 22.10 2.62 6.26
CA GLY A 15 23.14 1.62 6.55
C GLY A 15 23.33 1.31 8.04
N LYS A 16 22.34 1.63 8.89
CA LYS A 16 22.42 1.43 10.35
C LYS A 16 22.06 0.00 10.75
N ASP A 17 22.65 -0.51 11.84
CA ASP A 17 22.28 -1.81 12.46
C ASP A 17 21.26 -1.67 13.59
N THR A 18 20.85 -0.44 13.88
CA THR A 18 19.86 -0.09 14.90
C THR A 18 18.67 0.59 14.25
N ILE A 19 17.50 0.41 14.86
CA ILE A 19 16.26 1.06 14.42
C ILE A 19 15.90 2.12 15.44
N GLU A 20 15.81 3.35 14.97
CA GLU A 20 15.31 4.48 15.74
C GLU A 20 13.78 4.54 15.58
N PRO A 21 13.02 4.76 16.66
CA PRO A 21 11.59 5.01 16.57
C PRO A 21 11.29 6.21 15.67
N VAL A 22 10.16 6.15 14.97
CA VAL A 22 9.57 7.31 14.27
C VAL A 22 8.34 7.79 15.01
N ASN A 23 7.83 8.98 14.68
CA ASN A 23 6.46 9.36 15.05
C ASN A 23 5.53 8.85 13.94
N ALA A 24 4.93 7.68 14.13
CA ALA A 24 4.23 6.99 13.06
C ALA A 24 2.87 7.64 12.78
N VAL A 25 2.67 8.06 11.54
CA VAL A 25 1.40 8.62 11.06
C VAL A 25 1.13 8.10 9.64
N THR A 26 0.12 7.24 9.50
CA THR A 26 -0.33 6.75 8.20
C THR A 26 -1.80 6.31 8.30
N ILE A 27 -2.53 6.37 7.19
CA ILE A 27 -3.85 5.74 7.08
C ILE A 27 -3.82 4.21 7.22
N ALA A 28 -2.64 3.59 7.03
CA ALA A 28 -2.49 2.15 7.04
C ALA A 28 -2.31 1.63 8.48
N ASP A 29 -3.41 1.65 9.23
CA ASP A 29 -3.46 1.41 10.68
C ASP A 29 -2.67 0.18 11.14
N SER A 30 -2.86 -0.97 10.49
CA SER A 30 -2.18 -2.22 10.86
C SER A 30 -0.65 -2.21 10.69
N ILE A 31 -0.09 -1.20 10.02
CA ILE A 31 1.36 -0.96 9.90
C ILE A 31 1.77 0.40 10.43
N ASN A 32 0.93 1.08 11.22
CA ASN A 32 1.22 2.37 11.86
C ASN A 32 1.94 2.13 13.19
N VAL A 33 3.28 2.03 13.16
CA VAL A 33 4.10 1.55 14.29
C VAL A 33 5.38 2.36 14.40
N ASP A 34 5.55 3.07 15.52
CA ASP A 34 6.74 3.87 15.82
C ASP A 34 8.03 3.05 15.82
N LEU A 35 8.03 1.91 16.53
CA LEU A 35 9.17 1.01 16.66
C LEU A 35 8.70 -0.46 16.52
N PRO A 36 8.87 -1.07 15.34
CA PRO A 36 8.48 -2.45 15.12
C PRO A 36 9.24 -3.43 16.01
N ARG A 37 8.51 -4.25 16.77
CA ARG A 37 9.08 -5.21 17.75
C ARG A 37 10.12 -6.15 17.13
N ASP A 38 9.85 -6.66 15.94
CA ASP A 38 10.74 -7.54 15.19
C ASP A 38 11.53 -6.79 14.10
N GLY A 39 11.65 -5.46 14.21
CA GLY A 39 12.28 -4.64 13.18
C GLY A 39 13.71 -5.06 12.83
N LEU A 40 14.53 -5.39 13.83
CA LEU A 40 15.91 -5.84 13.61
C LEU A 40 15.97 -7.19 12.88
N ARG A 41 14.99 -8.08 13.09
CA ARG A 41 14.90 -9.34 12.35
C ARG A 41 14.55 -9.09 10.89
N ALA A 42 13.61 -8.19 10.62
CA ALA A 42 13.25 -7.80 9.27
C ALA A 42 14.44 -7.14 8.53
N LEU A 43 15.16 -6.22 9.19
CA LEU A 43 16.34 -5.56 8.64
C LEU A 43 17.44 -6.56 8.25
N ARG A 44 17.71 -7.54 9.10
CA ARG A 44 18.67 -8.62 8.83
C ARG A 44 18.21 -9.48 7.65
N ALA A 45 16.96 -9.93 7.66
CA ALA A 45 16.41 -10.77 6.60
C ALA A 45 16.51 -10.10 5.22
N VAL A 46 16.19 -8.80 5.12
CA VAL A 46 16.30 -8.05 3.86
C VAL A 46 17.75 -7.98 3.37
N ARG A 47 18.73 -7.82 4.27
CA ARG A 47 20.15 -7.80 3.88
C ARG A 47 20.67 -9.16 3.45
N GLU A 48 20.34 -10.21 4.21
CA GLU A 48 20.75 -11.59 3.93
C GLU A 48 20.17 -12.10 2.59
N THR A 49 19.00 -11.61 2.22
CA THR A 49 18.33 -11.96 0.95
C THR A 49 18.66 -11.00 -0.20
N HIS A 50 19.55 -10.01 0.02
CA HIS A 50 19.86 -8.96 -0.94
C HIS A 50 18.62 -8.19 -1.45
N GLY A 51 17.59 -8.10 -0.61
CA GLY A 51 16.38 -7.35 -0.88
C GLY A 51 16.54 -5.86 -0.58
N THR A 52 15.43 -5.13 -0.69
CA THR A 52 15.36 -3.69 -0.42
C THR A 52 14.08 -3.31 0.33
N TYR A 53 14.04 -2.09 0.86
CA TYR A 53 12.84 -1.46 1.39
C TYR A 53 12.34 -0.37 0.45
N ILE A 54 11.06 -0.43 0.11
CA ILE A 54 10.38 0.63 -0.62
C ILE A 54 9.46 1.37 0.36
N LYS A 55 9.58 2.70 0.37
CA LYS A 55 8.62 3.58 1.06
C LYS A 55 7.52 3.97 0.07
N VAL A 56 6.28 4.03 0.53
CA VAL A 56 5.11 4.47 -0.28
C VAL A 56 4.28 5.46 0.50
N SER A 57 3.74 6.47 -0.17
CA SER A 57 2.88 7.47 0.45
C SER A 57 1.48 6.92 0.73
N ASP A 58 0.73 7.56 1.62
CA ASP A 58 -0.68 7.20 1.86
C ASP A 58 -1.54 7.35 0.61
N GLU A 59 -1.22 8.31 -0.27
CA GLU A 59 -1.88 8.47 -1.57
C GLU A 59 -1.63 7.25 -2.48
N GLU A 60 -0.38 6.78 -2.57
CA GLU A 60 -0.06 5.57 -3.35
C GLU A 60 -0.75 4.32 -2.78
N ILE A 61 -0.86 4.23 -1.45
CA ILE A 61 -1.59 3.16 -0.77
C ILE A 61 -3.08 3.22 -1.13
N LEU A 62 -3.71 4.40 -1.09
CA LEU A 62 -5.13 4.56 -1.46
C LEU A 62 -5.36 4.21 -2.93
N GLN A 63 -4.49 4.67 -3.83
CA GLN A 63 -4.61 4.38 -5.27
C GLN A 63 -4.46 2.89 -5.59
N ALA A 64 -3.71 2.13 -4.78
CA ALA A 64 -3.56 0.68 -4.96
C ALA A 64 -4.86 -0.10 -4.71
N ILE A 65 -5.72 0.35 -3.80
CA ILE A 65 -6.96 -0.34 -3.42
C ILE A 65 -7.91 -0.53 -4.61
N PRO A 66 -8.34 0.51 -5.35
CA PRO A 66 -9.24 0.32 -6.49
C PRO A 66 -8.60 -0.44 -7.65
N ILE A 67 -7.27 -0.40 -7.79
CA ILE A 67 -6.56 -1.19 -8.83
C ILE A 67 -6.70 -2.68 -8.53
N LEU A 68 -6.45 -3.10 -7.29
CA LEU A 68 -6.66 -4.47 -6.85
C LEU A 68 -8.15 -4.87 -6.90
N GLY A 69 -9.05 -3.95 -6.55
CA GLY A 69 -10.49 -4.16 -6.64
C GLY A 69 -10.98 -4.50 -8.05
N LYS A 70 -10.41 -3.87 -9.09
CA LYS A 70 -10.75 -4.16 -10.51
C LYS A 70 -10.44 -5.59 -10.95
N VAL A 71 -9.53 -6.28 -10.24
CA VAL A 71 -9.19 -7.68 -10.50
C VAL A 71 -9.79 -8.64 -9.46
N GLY A 72 -10.74 -8.16 -8.65
CA GLY A 72 -11.47 -8.97 -7.67
C GLY A 72 -10.75 -9.17 -6.33
N ILE A 73 -9.70 -8.40 -6.03
CA ILE A 73 -8.95 -8.50 -4.78
C ILE A 73 -9.35 -7.33 -3.87
N PHE A 74 -10.09 -7.62 -2.80
CA PHE A 74 -10.56 -6.61 -1.85
C PHE A 74 -9.68 -6.54 -0.60
N VAL A 75 -8.89 -5.46 -0.47
CA VAL A 75 -7.87 -5.29 0.58
C VAL A 75 -8.07 -4.02 1.40
N GLU A 76 -7.59 -4.05 2.64
CA GLU A 76 -7.42 -2.86 3.47
C GLU A 76 -6.12 -2.10 3.11
N PRO A 77 -5.92 -0.84 3.57
CA PRO A 77 -4.73 -0.05 3.21
C PRO A 77 -3.39 -0.71 3.54
N ALA A 78 -3.24 -1.36 4.70
CA ALA A 78 -2.00 -2.02 5.08
C ALA A 78 -1.59 -3.14 4.10
N ALA A 79 -2.57 -3.92 3.61
CA ALA A 79 -2.35 -4.94 2.61
C ALA A 79 -2.10 -4.36 1.21
N ALA A 80 -2.74 -3.22 0.89
CA ALA A 80 -2.52 -2.50 -0.37
C ALA A 80 -1.11 -1.89 -0.46
N ALA A 81 -0.47 -1.56 0.67
CA ALA A 81 0.87 -0.98 0.70
C ALA A 81 1.95 -1.86 0.05
N ALA A 82 1.80 -3.19 0.10
CA ALA A 82 2.71 -4.11 -0.58
C ALA A 82 2.59 -3.99 -2.11
N TYR A 83 1.36 -3.87 -2.63
CA TYR A 83 1.12 -3.67 -4.06
C TYR A 83 1.57 -2.27 -4.52
N ALA A 84 1.29 -1.22 -3.74
CA ALA A 84 1.82 0.12 -4.00
C ALA A 84 3.37 0.11 -4.09
N GLY A 85 4.02 -0.67 -3.21
CA GLY A 85 5.46 -0.87 -3.25
C GLY A 85 5.94 -1.49 -4.57
N LEU A 86 5.25 -2.52 -5.07
CA LEU A 86 5.53 -3.13 -6.38
C LEU A 86 5.35 -2.12 -7.52
N VAL A 87 4.25 -1.36 -7.52
CA VAL A 87 4.00 -0.33 -8.54
C VAL A 87 5.13 0.69 -8.59
N ARG A 88 5.57 1.19 -7.42
CA ARG A 88 6.72 2.11 -7.32
C ARG A 88 8.03 1.42 -7.75
N ALA A 89 8.25 0.16 -7.39
CA ALA A 89 9.44 -0.60 -7.80
C ALA A 89 9.56 -0.69 -9.33
N LEU A 90 8.46 -1.02 -10.00
CA LEU A 90 8.39 -1.11 -11.45
C LEU A 90 8.60 0.28 -12.09
N ALA A 91 7.93 1.31 -11.57
CA ALA A 91 8.04 2.68 -12.08
C ALA A 91 9.46 3.26 -11.95
N THR A 92 10.23 2.81 -10.96
CA THR A 92 11.60 3.30 -10.69
C THR A 92 12.69 2.37 -11.21
N GLY A 93 12.34 1.28 -11.91
CA GLY A 93 13.30 0.31 -12.43
C GLY A 93 14.00 -0.54 -11.36
N GLN A 94 13.50 -0.55 -10.12
CA GLN A 94 13.99 -1.40 -9.04
C GLN A 94 13.51 -2.85 -9.14
N GLN A 95 12.48 -3.11 -9.96
CA GLN A 95 11.94 -4.44 -10.22
C GLN A 95 11.81 -4.66 -11.74
N ASP A 96 12.25 -5.82 -12.21
CA ASP A 96 12.03 -6.24 -13.59
C ASP A 96 10.57 -6.65 -13.79
N SER A 97 9.93 -6.05 -14.79
CA SER A 97 8.54 -6.35 -15.20
C SER A 97 8.34 -7.77 -15.75
N ALA A 98 9.40 -8.43 -16.22
CA ALA A 98 9.33 -9.80 -16.72
C ALA A 98 9.50 -10.86 -15.62
N ALA A 99 10.03 -10.45 -14.45
CA ALA A 99 10.26 -11.38 -13.35
C ALA A 99 8.96 -11.72 -12.61
N PRO A 100 8.77 -12.97 -12.18
CA PRO A 100 7.61 -13.35 -11.38
C PRO A 100 7.67 -12.67 -10.00
N VAL A 101 6.55 -12.08 -9.58
CA VAL A 101 6.44 -11.39 -8.28
C VAL A 101 5.24 -11.92 -7.50
N LEU A 102 5.44 -12.13 -6.20
CA LEU A 102 4.37 -12.41 -5.25
C LEU A 102 4.13 -11.19 -4.36
N VAL A 103 2.88 -10.71 -4.33
CA VAL A 103 2.43 -9.66 -3.40
C VAL A 103 1.61 -10.32 -2.29
N LEU A 104 2.01 -10.12 -1.03
CA LEU A 104 1.29 -10.64 0.13
C LEU A 104 0.20 -9.65 0.58
N CYS A 105 -1.06 -9.99 0.30
CA CYS A 105 -2.22 -9.26 0.82
C CYS A 105 -2.63 -9.82 2.18
N THR A 106 -2.15 -9.21 3.26
CA THR A 106 -2.28 -9.71 4.63
C THR A 106 -3.61 -9.40 5.32
N GLY A 107 -4.45 -8.56 4.71
CA GLY A 107 -5.69 -8.05 5.30
C GLY A 107 -6.78 -7.85 4.24
N SER A 108 -8.00 -8.29 4.60
CA SER A 108 -9.20 -8.12 3.77
C SER A 108 -9.80 -6.74 3.96
N GLY A 109 -10.31 -6.14 2.88
CA GLY A 109 -11.06 -4.88 2.95
C GLY A 109 -12.32 -4.97 3.81
N LEU A 110 -12.80 -6.18 4.14
CA LEU A 110 -13.94 -6.38 5.05
C LEU A 110 -13.61 -5.97 6.50
N LYS A 111 -12.34 -5.85 6.87
CA LYS A 111 -11.93 -5.40 8.21
C LYS A 111 -12.14 -3.91 8.42
N ASP A 112 -11.92 -3.10 7.37
CA ASP A 112 -12.04 -1.64 7.43
C ASP A 112 -12.66 -1.09 6.14
N ILE A 113 -13.96 -1.29 6.03
CA ILE A 113 -14.75 -0.79 4.90
C ILE A 113 -14.64 0.74 4.80
N ASN A 114 -14.57 1.44 5.94
CA ASN A 114 -14.52 2.90 5.96
C ASN A 114 -13.23 3.44 5.34
N ALA A 115 -12.08 2.85 5.65
CA ALA A 115 -10.83 3.23 5.02
C ALA A 115 -10.85 2.94 3.50
N VAL A 116 -11.44 1.82 3.09
CA VAL A 116 -11.57 1.51 1.66
C VAL A 116 -12.50 2.49 0.95
N MET A 117 -13.63 2.86 1.54
CA MET A 117 -14.57 3.82 0.96
C MET A 117 -13.95 5.21 0.74
N ARG A 118 -12.89 5.59 1.48
CA ARG A 118 -12.14 6.83 1.23
C ARG A 118 -11.25 6.76 -0.01
N ALA A 119 -10.89 5.56 -0.47
CA ALA A 119 -10.06 5.34 -1.65
C ALA A 119 -10.84 5.37 -2.97
N ILE A 120 -12.17 5.39 -2.91
CA ILE A 120 -13.04 5.33 -4.09
C ILE A 120 -14.02 6.52 -4.10
N PRO A 121 -14.22 7.16 -5.27
CA PRO A 121 -15.22 8.20 -5.39
C PRO A 121 -16.61 7.59 -5.18
N ALA A 122 -17.50 8.35 -4.53
CA ALA A 122 -18.90 7.98 -4.44
C ALA A 122 -19.51 7.88 -5.84
N ALA A 123 -20.42 6.91 -6.04
CA ALA A 123 -21.18 6.84 -7.27
C ALA A 123 -21.96 8.16 -7.47
N PRO A 124 -21.98 8.72 -8.68
CA PRO A 124 -22.72 9.94 -8.94
C PRO A 124 -24.21 9.72 -8.71
N VAL A 125 -24.86 10.69 -8.08
CA VAL A 125 -26.32 10.71 -7.93
C VAL A 125 -26.93 11.19 -9.24
N ILE A 126 -27.89 10.42 -9.77
CA ILE A 126 -28.57 10.71 -11.04
C ILE A 126 -30.09 10.65 -10.86
N GLU A 127 -30.82 11.28 -11.78
CA GLU A 127 -32.27 11.09 -11.88
C GLU A 127 -32.60 9.63 -12.20
N PRO A 128 -33.76 9.09 -11.75
CA PRO A 128 -34.14 7.69 -11.93
C PRO A 128 -34.64 7.41 -13.35
N THR A 129 -33.84 7.77 -14.36
CA THR A 129 -34.14 7.59 -15.78
C THR A 129 -33.03 6.83 -16.50
N THR A 130 -33.40 6.10 -17.55
CA THR A 130 -32.42 5.38 -18.38
C THR A 130 -31.51 6.33 -19.16
N GLU A 131 -31.99 7.54 -19.47
CA GLU A 131 -31.21 8.57 -20.16
C GLU A 131 -30.08 9.11 -19.25
N SER A 132 -30.39 9.48 -18.01
CA SER A 132 -29.38 9.93 -17.04
C SER A 132 -28.34 8.84 -16.75
N LEU A 133 -28.77 7.57 -16.70
CA LEU A 133 -27.85 6.44 -16.57
C LEU A 133 -26.92 6.30 -17.78
N LYS A 134 -27.47 6.34 -19.00
CA LYS A 134 -26.66 6.24 -20.24
C LYS A 134 -25.63 7.36 -20.33
N LYS A 135 -26.00 8.59 -19.96
CA LYS A 135 -25.10 9.74 -19.94
C LYS A 135 -23.90 9.50 -19.01
N VAL A 136 -24.12 8.96 -17.81
CA VAL A 136 -23.03 8.68 -16.87
C VAL A 136 -22.13 7.52 -17.34
N ILE A 137 -22.70 6.49 -17.96
CA ILE A 137 -21.93 5.31 -18.38
C ILE A 137 -21.15 5.57 -19.69
N TYR A 138 -21.75 6.29 -20.63
CA TYR A 138 -21.24 6.39 -22.01
C TYR A 138 -20.74 7.79 -22.41
N GLY A 139 -21.00 8.84 -21.62
CA GLY A 139 -20.68 10.24 -21.94
C GLY A 139 -21.82 10.98 -22.60
#